data_AF-A0A7X3K8C4-F1
#
_entry.id   AF-A0A7X3K8C4-F1
#
_cell.length_a   1.000
_cell.length_b   1.000
_cell.length_c   1.000
_cell.angle_alpha   90.00
_cell.angle_beta   90.00
_cell.angle_gamma   90.00
#
_symmetry.space_group_name_H-M   'P 1'
#
loop_
_entity.id
_entity.type
_entity.pdbx_description
1 polymer ?
#
loop_
_entity_poly.entity_id
_entity_poly.type
_entity_poly.pdbx_seq_one_letter_code
_entity_poly.pdbx_strand_id
1 'polypeptide(L)'
;MHFEVPKSKKLKEFGGEYVMIVISILTALALEHAVQTIHHKHLAHEAAEKIEAELRLNAKDVQTVLAHNESDLKEVKRVRAELLQGIRDKVADDVLMARFKTDWKEGITLGIQVPTLRHEAWDAAVANQAVTWMQDEQLQRYVTAYANMRDVQTLTGAGSANFLDGPRMMDMLSDLETGIATPHQMLKTLTQIRSAYGSIDGNLQGLLKSLPN
;
A
#
# COMPACT_ATOMS: atom_id res chain seq x y z
N MET A 1 -42.41 -31.47 72.97
CA MET A 1 -41.44 -31.77 71.91
C MET A 1 -42.20 -32.33 70.72
N HIS A 2 -42.44 -31.52 69.69
CA HIS A 2 -43.04 -31.97 68.44
C HIS A 2 -41.99 -31.78 67.34
N PHE A 3 -41.38 -32.88 66.91
CA PHE A 3 -40.51 -32.93 65.74
C PHE A 3 -41.41 -33.04 64.52
N GLU A 4 -41.59 -31.93 63.80
CA GLU A 4 -42.16 -31.96 62.45
C GLU A 4 -41.10 -32.51 61.49
N VAL A 5 -41.36 -33.71 60.99
CA VAL A 5 -40.56 -34.35 59.93
C VAL A 5 -40.73 -33.53 58.65
N PRO A 6 -39.66 -33.12 57.95
CA PRO A 6 -39.80 -32.32 56.75
C PRO A 6 -40.39 -33.18 55.64
N LYS A 7 -41.58 -32.80 55.15
CA LYS A 7 -42.16 -33.37 53.94
C LYS A 7 -41.23 -33.06 52.77
N SER A 8 -40.58 -34.09 52.26
CA SER A 8 -39.79 -34.07 51.03
C SER A 8 -40.64 -33.51 49.88
N LYS A 9 -40.32 -32.28 49.44
CA LYS A 9 -40.88 -31.72 48.22
C LYS A 9 -40.55 -32.66 47.06
N LYS A 10 -41.56 -32.97 46.25
CA LYS A 10 -41.49 -33.99 45.20
C LYS A 10 -40.41 -33.61 44.18
N LEU A 11 -39.57 -34.58 43.79
CA LEU A 11 -38.57 -34.45 42.72
C LEU A 11 -39.12 -33.82 41.41
N LYS A 12 -40.43 -33.91 41.18
CA LYS A 12 -41.14 -33.24 40.07
C LYS A 12 -41.19 -31.72 40.16
N GLU A 13 -41.32 -31.12 41.36
CA GLU A 13 -41.30 -29.66 41.54
C GLU A 13 -39.88 -29.12 41.36
N PHE A 14 -38.88 -29.80 41.93
CA PHE A 14 -37.47 -29.45 41.74
C PHE A 14 -37.03 -29.55 40.26
N GLY A 15 -37.48 -30.57 39.53
CA GLY A 15 -37.22 -30.68 38.10
C GLY A 15 -37.88 -29.56 37.28
N GLY A 16 -39.06 -29.10 37.68
CA GLY A 16 -39.76 -27.99 37.02
C GLY A 16 -39.06 -26.63 37.22
N GLU A 17 -38.63 -26.32 38.45
CA GLU A 17 -37.85 -25.11 38.75
C GLU A 17 -36.49 -25.12 38.03
N TYR A 18 -35.80 -26.27 37.99
CA TYR A 18 -34.53 -26.39 37.28
C TYR A 18 -34.69 -26.18 35.77
N VAL A 19 -35.72 -26.77 35.15
CA VAL A 19 -36.02 -26.57 33.72
C VAL A 19 -36.36 -25.11 33.43
N MET A 20 -37.09 -24.43 34.31
CA MET A 20 -37.41 -23.00 34.15
C MET A 20 -36.14 -22.12 34.17
N ILE A 21 -35.20 -22.41 35.07
CA ILE A 21 -33.91 -21.71 35.15
C ILE A 21 -33.08 -21.96 33.89
N VAL A 22 -32.97 -23.21 33.45
CA VAL A 22 -32.22 -23.59 32.23
C VAL A 22 -32.80 -22.91 30.99
N ILE A 23 -34.13 -22.93 30.81
CA ILE A 23 -34.79 -22.26 29.69
C ILE A 23 -34.55 -20.75 29.74
N SER A 24 -34.61 -20.13 30.93
CA SER A 24 -34.36 -18.69 31.07
C SER A 24 -32.92 -18.31 30.70
N ILE A 25 -31.93 -19.09 31.14
CA ILE A 25 -30.52 -18.87 30.81
C ILE A 25 -30.26 -19.08 29.32
N LEU A 26 -30.77 -20.17 28.74
CA LEU A 26 -30.62 -20.45 27.30
C LEU A 26 -31.26 -19.35 26.44
N THR A 27 -32.43 -18.85 26.85
CA THR A 27 -33.12 -17.77 26.13
C THR A 27 -32.32 -16.47 26.22
N ALA A 28 -31.79 -16.12 27.40
CA ALA A 28 -30.94 -14.94 27.57
C ALA A 28 -29.67 -15.01 26.70
N LEU A 29 -28.97 -16.16 26.72
CA LEU A 29 -27.77 -16.39 25.91
C LEU A 29 -28.08 -16.36 24.40
N ALA A 30 -29.17 -16.98 23.97
CA ALA A 30 -29.56 -16.99 22.56
C ALA A 30 -29.86 -15.57 22.04
N LEU A 31 -30.51 -14.74 22.87
CA LEU A 31 -30.87 -13.37 22.50
C LEU A 31 -29.65 -12.45 22.48
N GLU A 32 -28.73 -12.63 23.43
CA GLU A 32 -27.44 -11.93 23.44
C GLU A 32 -26.59 -12.30 22.22
N HIS A 33 -26.48 -13.58 21.88
CA HIS A 33 -25.76 -14.03 20.68
C HIS A 33 -26.40 -13.53 19.38
N ALA A 34 -27.72 -13.48 19.29
CA ALA A 34 -28.41 -12.98 18.10
C ALA A 34 -28.14 -11.48 17.88
N VAL A 35 -28.23 -10.67 18.94
CA VAL A 35 -27.95 -9.23 18.88
C VAL A 35 -26.48 -8.97 18.57
N GLN A 36 -25.56 -9.69 19.21
CA GLN A 36 -24.13 -9.59 18.91
C GLN A 36 -23.84 -9.96 17.45
N THR A 37 -24.44 -11.03 16.92
CA THR A 37 -24.23 -11.45 15.53
C THR A 37 -24.68 -10.38 14.53
N ILE A 38 -25.81 -9.72 14.78
CA ILE A 38 -26.30 -8.64 13.90
C ILE A 38 -25.38 -7.42 13.99
N HIS A 39 -24.98 -7.04 15.20
CA HIS A 39 -24.08 -5.92 15.42
C HIS A 39 -22.71 -6.14 14.76
N HIS A 40 -22.14 -7.33 14.91
CA HIS A 40 -20.87 -7.71 14.29
C HIS A 40 -20.93 -7.78 12.76
N LYS A 41 -22.06 -8.22 12.18
CA LYS A 41 -22.26 -8.16 10.73
C LYS A 41 -22.31 -6.72 10.21
N HIS A 42 -22.91 -5.81 10.95
CA HIS A 42 -22.92 -4.39 10.58
C HIS A 42 -21.52 -3.78 10.64
N LEU A 43 -20.76 -4.09 11.71
CA LEU A 43 -19.35 -3.67 11.83
C LEU A 43 -18.47 -4.24 10.70
N ALA A 44 -18.67 -5.50 10.33
CA ALA A 44 -17.97 -6.12 9.20
C ALA A 44 -18.29 -5.43 7.87
N HIS A 45 -19.56 -5.08 7.65
CA HIS A 45 -19.99 -4.39 6.45
C HIS A 45 -19.39 -2.98 6.36
N GLU A 46 -19.47 -2.19 7.43
CA GLU A 46 -18.89 -0.84 7.48
C GLU A 46 -17.37 -0.86 7.31
N ALA A 47 -16.69 -1.83 7.94
CA ALA A 47 -15.26 -2.03 7.77
C ALA A 47 -14.89 -2.41 6.33
N ALA A 48 -15.66 -3.29 5.69
CA ALA A 48 -15.45 -3.65 4.29
C ALA A 48 -15.64 -2.46 3.34
N GLU A 49 -16.65 -1.61 3.57
CA GLU A 49 -16.86 -0.39 2.78
C GLU A 49 -15.69 0.58 2.91
N LYS A 50 -15.19 0.78 4.14
CA LYS A 50 -14.02 1.63 4.41
C LYS A 50 -12.75 1.08 3.76
N ILE A 51 -12.52 -0.23 3.84
CA ILE A 51 -11.39 -0.90 3.19
C ILE A 51 -11.49 -0.74 1.67
N GLU A 52 -12.66 -1.00 1.07
CA GLU A 52 -12.82 -0.88 -0.38
C GLU A 52 -12.61 0.56 -0.86
N ALA A 53 -13.09 1.56 -0.10
CA ALA A 53 -12.85 2.96 -0.39
C ALA A 53 -11.35 3.32 -0.31
N GLU A 54 -10.64 2.82 0.71
CA GLU A 54 -9.19 3.01 0.85
C GLU A 54 -8.42 2.37 -0.31
N LEU A 55 -8.76 1.13 -0.67
CA LEU A 55 -8.11 0.42 -1.78
C LEU A 55 -8.30 1.15 -3.12
N ARG A 56 -9.49 1.72 -3.37
CA ARG A 56 -9.75 2.53 -4.58
C ARG A 56 -8.96 3.84 -4.59
N LEU A 57 -8.84 4.51 -3.44
CA LEU A 57 -8.01 5.71 -3.32
C LEU A 57 -6.54 5.38 -3.59
N ASN A 58 -6.03 4.31 -2.99
CA ASN A 58 -4.67 3.83 -3.24
C ASN A 58 -4.45 3.49 -4.73
N ALA A 59 -5.42 2.84 -5.38
CA ALA A 59 -5.35 2.53 -6.82
C ALA A 59 -5.27 3.81 -7.67
N LYS A 60 -6.08 4.83 -7.35
CA LYS A 60 -6.06 6.12 -8.03
C LYS A 60 -4.74 6.86 -7.81
N ASP A 61 -4.17 6.80 -6.62
CA ASP A 61 -2.88 7.41 -6.30
C ASP A 61 -1.74 6.72 -7.07
N VAL A 62 -1.77 5.38 -7.14
CA VAL A 62 -0.84 4.60 -7.97
C VAL A 62 -0.95 5.00 -9.44
N GLN A 63 -2.16 5.12 -9.99
CA GLN A 63 -2.36 5.57 -11.38
C GLN A 63 -1.81 6.99 -11.62
N THR A 64 -2.05 7.89 -10.68
CA THR A 64 -1.57 9.27 -10.77
C THR A 64 -0.05 9.34 -10.78
N VAL A 65 0.60 8.59 -9.89
CA VAL A 65 2.07 8.49 -9.84
C VAL A 65 2.62 7.83 -11.10
N LEU A 66 2.01 6.75 -11.60
CA LEU A 66 2.41 6.12 -12.85
C LEU A 66 2.34 7.08 -14.04
N ALA A 67 1.29 7.88 -14.14
CA ALA A 67 1.15 8.87 -15.22
C ALA A 67 2.22 9.96 -15.13
N HIS A 68 2.55 10.42 -13.91
CA HIS A 68 3.63 11.39 -13.70
C HIS A 68 5.00 10.80 -14.06
N ASN A 69 5.31 9.61 -13.53
CA ASN A 69 6.54 8.89 -13.83
C ASN A 69 6.70 8.60 -15.33
N GLU A 70 5.62 8.29 -16.05
CA GLU A 70 5.67 8.09 -17.51
C GLU A 70 6.05 9.38 -18.24
N SER A 71 5.54 10.53 -17.81
CA SER A 71 5.90 11.84 -18.36
C SER A 71 7.38 12.13 -18.14
N ASP A 72 7.86 12.00 -16.90
CA ASP A 72 9.26 12.27 -16.55
C ASP A 72 10.21 11.29 -17.25
N LEU A 73 9.83 10.03 -17.36
CA LEU A 73 10.60 9.02 -18.07
C LEU A 73 10.72 9.33 -19.57
N LYS A 74 9.73 9.96 -20.19
CA LYS A 74 9.82 10.41 -21.60
C LYS A 74 10.89 11.48 -21.75
N GLU A 75 10.93 12.46 -20.85
CA GLU A 75 11.97 13.50 -20.87
C GLU A 75 13.36 12.93 -20.60
N VAL A 76 13.51 12.05 -19.61
CA VAL A 76 14.78 11.36 -19.33
C VAL A 76 15.26 10.56 -20.56
N LYS A 77 14.35 9.87 -21.27
CA LYS A 77 14.68 9.13 -22.50
C LYS A 77 15.10 10.07 -23.63
N ARG A 78 14.41 11.20 -23.81
CA ARG A 78 14.72 12.20 -24.85
C ARG A 78 16.13 12.77 -24.64
N VAL A 79 16.40 13.33 -23.46
CA VAL A 79 17.69 13.93 -23.13
C VAL A 79 18.83 12.92 -23.19
N ARG A 80 18.59 11.69 -22.70
CA ARG A 80 19.57 10.60 -22.83
C ARG A 80 19.89 10.29 -24.29
N ALA A 81 18.90 10.28 -25.19
CA ALA A 81 19.10 9.99 -26.59
C ALA A 81 19.91 11.10 -27.30
N GLU A 82 19.58 12.36 -27.03
CA GLU A 82 20.31 13.53 -27.53
C GLU A 82 21.77 13.53 -27.07
N LEU A 83 22.01 13.29 -25.77
CA LEU A 83 23.35 13.22 -25.20
C LEU A 83 24.15 12.06 -25.78
N LEU A 84 23.55 10.88 -25.92
CA LEU A 84 24.19 9.71 -26.53
C LEU A 84 24.52 9.94 -28.01
N GLN A 85 23.66 10.64 -28.75
CA GLN A 85 23.93 11.01 -30.13
C GLN A 85 25.09 12.01 -30.22
N GLY A 86 25.07 13.07 -29.41
CA GLY A 86 26.14 14.06 -29.36
C GLY A 86 27.51 13.47 -29.03
N ILE A 87 27.56 12.52 -28.10
CA ILE A 87 28.79 11.77 -27.78
C ILE A 87 29.25 10.93 -28.98
N ARG A 88 28.33 10.25 -29.69
CA ARG A 88 28.66 9.45 -30.87
C ARG A 88 29.15 10.30 -32.05
N ASP A 89 28.59 11.49 -32.20
CA ASP A 89 28.96 12.47 -33.22
C ASP A 89 30.25 13.23 -32.84
N LYS A 90 30.87 12.91 -31.69
CA LYS A 90 32.11 13.51 -31.17
C LYS A 90 32.02 15.03 -31.05
N VAL A 91 30.84 15.54 -30.73
CA VAL A 91 30.66 16.96 -30.38
C VAL A 91 31.48 17.25 -29.13
N ALA A 92 32.09 18.43 -29.07
CA ALA A 92 32.90 18.83 -27.92
C ALA A 92 32.06 18.83 -26.63
N ASP A 93 32.66 18.33 -25.55
CA ASP A 93 31.96 18.07 -24.27
C ASP A 93 31.37 19.37 -23.67
N ASP A 94 32.06 20.49 -23.82
CA ASP A 94 31.61 21.82 -23.39
C ASP A 94 30.34 22.27 -24.11
N VAL A 95 30.27 22.03 -25.42
CA VAL A 95 29.09 22.33 -26.25
C VAL A 95 27.91 21.43 -25.86
N LEU A 96 28.16 20.15 -25.59
CA LEU A 96 27.11 19.21 -25.15
C LEU A 96 26.58 19.58 -23.76
N MET A 97 27.46 19.96 -22.84
CA MET A 97 27.07 20.36 -21.49
C MET A 97 26.37 21.72 -21.45
N ALA A 98 26.74 22.66 -22.32
CA ALA A 98 26.02 23.92 -22.46
C ALA A 98 24.59 23.73 -22.98
N ARG A 99 24.40 22.87 -23.99
CA ARG A 99 23.06 22.48 -24.49
C ARG A 99 22.24 21.81 -23.39
N PHE A 100 22.83 20.80 -22.76
CA PHE A 100 22.20 20.08 -21.66
C PHE A 100 21.78 20.99 -20.50
N LYS A 101 22.62 21.94 -20.06
CA LYS A 101 22.27 22.88 -18.97
C LYS A 101 21.08 23.78 -19.32
N THR A 102 20.89 24.08 -20.60
CA THR A 102 19.74 24.85 -21.09
C THR A 102 18.48 24.01 -21.04
N ASP A 103 18.55 22.75 -21.50
CA ASP A 103 17.40 21.83 -21.53
C ASP A 103 17.03 21.28 -20.14
N TRP A 104 17.99 21.19 -19.22
CA TRP A 104 17.82 20.63 -17.87
C TRP A 104 17.06 21.55 -16.92
N LYS A 105 17.21 22.88 -17.08
CA LYS A 105 16.70 23.88 -16.13
C LYS A 105 15.18 23.98 -16.05
N GLU A 106 14.45 23.50 -17.06
CA GLU A 106 13.01 23.72 -17.17
C GLU A 106 12.12 22.54 -16.79
N GLY A 107 12.63 21.34 -16.49
CA GLY A 107 11.68 20.25 -16.21
C GLY A 107 12.17 18.88 -15.77
N ILE A 108 13.47 18.63 -15.59
CA ILE A 108 13.90 17.28 -15.17
C ILE A 108 14.10 17.24 -13.66
N THR A 109 13.01 16.90 -12.96
CA THR A 109 13.08 16.50 -11.56
C THR A 109 13.67 15.09 -11.46
N LEU A 110 14.81 14.98 -10.77
CA LEU A 110 15.49 13.70 -10.52
C LEU A 110 14.77 12.80 -9.49
N GLY A 111 13.56 13.16 -9.08
CA GLY A 111 12.80 12.44 -8.07
C GLY A 111 11.79 11.51 -8.71
N ILE A 112 12.01 10.20 -8.61
CA ILE A 112 10.97 9.22 -8.93
C ILE A 112 9.88 9.37 -7.88
N GLN A 113 8.64 9.64 -8.31
CA GLN A 113 7.52 9.71 -7.38
C GLN A 113 7.11 8.31 -6.93
N VAL A 114 6.78 8.22 -5.65
CA VAL A 114 6.32 6.99 -5.01
C VAL A 114 4.97 7.27 -4.36
N PRO A 115 3.97 6.39 -4.52
CA PRO A 115 2.64 6.63 -3.96
C PRO A 115 2.65 6.46 -2.45
N THR A 116 1.80 7.23 -1.78
CA THR A 116 1.52 7.05 -0.35
C THR A 116 0.39 6.04 -0.23
N LEU A 117 0.71 4.76 -0.04
CA LEU A 117 -0.32 3.73 0.14
C LEU A 117 -0.80 3.73 1.59
N ARG A 118 -2.09 3.98 1.76
CA ARG A 118 -2.77 4.03 3.06
C ARG A 118 -3.10 2.62 3.54
N HIS A 119 -3.15 2.44 4.86
CA HIS A 119 -3.48 1.16 5.50
C HIS A 119 -4.34 1.33 6.76
N GLU A 120 -4.91 2.53 6.98
CA GLU A 120 -5.58 2.86 8.23
C GLU A 120 -6.91 2.13 8.38
N ALA A 121 -7.66 1.95 7.28
CA ALA A 121 -8.92 1.21 7.29
C ALA A 121 -8.70 -0.27 7.61
N TRP A 122 -7.61 -0.86 7.10
CA TRP A 122 -7.22 -2.23 7.43
C TRP A 122 -6.82 -2.38 8.90
N ASP A 123 -5.94 -1.52 9.39
CA ASP A 123 -5.48 -1.59 10.79
C ASP A 123 -6.64 -1.39 11.77
N ALA A 124 -7.55 -0.46 11.47
CA ALA A 124 -8.76 -0.26 12.26
C ALA A 124 -9.67 -1.49 12.27
N ALA A 125 -9.85 -2.15 11.11
CA ALA A 125 -10.67 -3.35 10.96
C ALA A 125 -10.06 -4.58 11.67
N VAL A 126 -8.73 -4.67 11.71
CA VAL A 126 -8.03 -5.71 12.49
C VAL A 126 -8.15 -5.42 13.98
N ALA A 127 -7.92 -4.17 14.41
CA ALA A 127 -7.96 -3.77 15.81
C ALA A 127 -9.35 -3.94 16.44
N ASN A 128 -10.42 -3.66 15.70
CA ASN A 128 -11.80 -3.82 16.18
C ASN A 128 -12.37 -5.23 15.93
N GLN A 129 -11.57 -6.18 15.41
CA GLN A 129 -11.95 -7.55 15.09
C GLN A 129 -13.10 -7.67 14.05
N ALA A 130 -13.39 -6.61 13.28
CA ALA A 130 -14.40 -6.67 12.23
C ALA A 130 -14.03 -7.70 11.15
N VAL A 131 -12.73 -7.90 10.90
CA VAL A 131 -12.21 -8.89 9.96
C VAL A 131 -12.64 -10.33 10.27
N THR A 132 -12.87 -10.69 11.54
CA THR A 132 -13.30 -12.05 11.94
C THR A 132 -14.73 -12.38 11.50
N TRP A 133 -15.52 -11.35 11.20
CA TRP A 133 -16.92 -11.47 10.81
C TRP A 133 -17.15 -11.23 9.31
N MET A 134 -16.08 -10.98 8.55
CA MET A 134 -16.13 -10.85 7.09
C MET A 134 -16.21 -12.23 6.43
N GLN A 135 -16.69 -12.27 5.19
CA GLN A 135 -16.66 -13.51 4.39
C GLN A 135 -15.21 -13.87 4.02
N ASP A 136 -14.87 -15.15 4.06
CA ASP A 136 -13.51 -15.65 3.81
C ASP A 136 -12.92 -15.17 2.48
N GLU A 137 -13.74 -15.15 1.42
CA GLU A 137 -13.34 -14.71 0.08
C GLU A 137 -12.98 -13.21 0.05
N GLN A 138 -13.77 -12.38 0.75
CA GLN A 138 -13.50 -10.94 0.87
C GLN A 138 -12.25 -10.70 1.70
N LEU A 139 -12.12 -11.41 2.83
CA LEU A 139 -10.95 -11.31 3.70
C LEU A 139 -9.68 -11.69 2.96
N GLN A 140 -9.68 -12.80 2.21
CA GLN A 140 -8.53 -13.23 1.43
C GLN A 140 -8.14 -12.20 0.37
N ARG A 141 -9.11 -11.59 -0.31
CA ARG A 141 -8.86 -10.51 -1.28
C ARG A 141 -8.20 -9.30 -0.61
N TYR A 142 -8.71 -8.86 0.54
CA TYR A 142 -8.14 -7.73 1.26
C TYR A 142 -6.74 -8.01 1.79
N VAL A 143 -6.53 -9.15 2.43
CA VAL A 143 -5.19 -9.58 2.90
C VAL A 143 -4.19 -9.60 1.75
N THR A 144 -4.58 -10.14 0.59
CA THR A 144 -3.70 -10.20 -0.59
C THR A 144 -3.37 -8.79 -1.09
N ALA A 145 -4.34 -7.89 -1.17
CA ALA A 145 -4.13 -6.52 -1.60
C ALA A 145 -3.15 -5.78 -0.67
N TYR A 146 -3.37 -5.82 0.66
CA TYR A 146 -2.49 -5.17 1.63
C TYR A 146 -1.10 -5.82 1.72
N ALA A 147 -0.99 -7.14 1.54
CA ALA A 147 0.30 -7.82 1.44
C ALA A 147 1.10 -7.30 0.24
N ASN A 148 0.47 -7.22 -0.94
CA ASN A 148 1.11 -6.69 -2.14
C ASN A 148 1.51 -5.21 -1.97
N MET A 149 0.68 -4.39 -1.32
CA MET A 149 1.02 -2.99 -1.02
C MET A 149 2.27 -2.89 -0.15
N ARG A 150 2.33 -3.68 0.93
CA ARG A 150 3.48 -3.71 1.84
C ARG A 150 4.74 -4.18 1.14
N ASP A 151 4.65 -5.20 0.31
CA ASP A 151 5.78 -5.73 -0.45
C ASP A 151 6.31 -4.68 -1.43
N VAL A 152 5.41 -3.95 -2.13
CA VAL A 152 5.80 -2.86 -3.02
C VAL A 152 6.39 -1.67 -2.27
N GLN A 153 5.87 -1.29 -1.11
CA GLN A 153 6.48 -0.25 -0.26
C GLN A 153 7.89 -0.65 0.18
N THR A 154 8.08 -1.89 0.60
CA THR A 154 9.39 -2.43 1.01
C THR A 154 10.36 -2.42 -0.18
N LEU A 155 9.91 -2.89 -1.34
CA LEU A 155 10.71 -2.89 -2.58
C LEU A 155 11.02 -1.48 -3.07
N THR A 156 10.13 -0.52 -2.88
CA THR A 156 10.35 0.85 -3.32
C THR A 156 11.32 1.56 -2.38
N GLY A 157 11.17 1.40 -1.06
CA GLY A 157 12.08 1.98 -0.07
C GLY A 157 13.48 1.36 -0.04
N ALA A 158 13.58 0.04 -0.21
CA ALA A 158 14.88 -0.66 -0.32
C ALA A 158 15.46 -0.56 -1.75
N GLY A 159 14.61 -0.54 -2.77
CA GLY A 159 14.99 -0.47 -4.18
C GLY A 159 15.51 0.91 -4.58
N SER A 160 14.97 2.00 -4.04
CA SER A 160 15.52 3.34 -4.25
C SER A 160 16.99 3.42 -3.84
N ALA A 161 17.40 2.71 -2.79
CA ALA A 161 18.79 2.62 -2.34
C ALA A 161 19.68 1.71 -3.21
N ASN A 162 19.10 0.73 -3.92
CA ASN A 162 19.84 -0.24 -4.74
C ASN A 162 19.92 0.12 -6.22
N PHE A 163 18.92 0.83 -6.76
CA PHE A 163 18.86 1.22 -8.18
C PHE A 163 19.46 2.60 -8.46
N LEU A 164 19.48 3.48 -7.46
CA LEU A 164 20.10 4.80 -7.54
C LEU A 164 21.35 4.81 -6.69
N ASP A 165 22.49 5.11 -7.31
CA ASP A 165 23.74 5.36 -6.60
C ASP A 165 23.67 6.79 -6.03
N GLY A 166 23.07 6.91 -4.84
CA GLY A 166 22.84 8.18 -4.16
C GLY A 166 24.09 9.05 -4.03
N PRO A 167 25.23 8.51 -3.55
CA PRO A 167 26.50 9.24 -3.52
C PRO A 167 26.93 9.76 -4.90
N ARG A 168 26.91 8.90 -5.94
CA ARG A 168 27.28 9.35 -7.29
C ARG A 168 26.33 10.38 -7.88
N MET A 169 25.04 10.31 -7.57
CA MET A 169 24.09 11.34 -7.98
C MET A 169 24.39 12.67 -7.31
N MET A 170 24.73 12.68 -6.01
CA MET A 170 25.12 13.89 -5.30
C MET A 170 26.43 14.48 -5.83
N ASP A 171 27.42 13.63 -6.09
CA ASP A 171 28.69 14.04 -6.70
C ASP A 171 28.43 14.64 -8.10
N MET A 172 27.59 13.99 -8.92
CA MET A 172 27.23 14.49 -10.25
C MET A 172 26.45 15.81 -10.21
N LEU A 173 25.54 15.99 -9.25
CA LEU A 173 24.84 17.26 -9.05
C LEU A 173 25.81 18.38 -8.66
N SER A 174 26.74 18.09 -7.73
CA SER A 174 27.80 19.02 -7.35
C SER A 174 28.74 19.33 -8.52
N ASP A 175 29.13 18.33 -9.30
CA ASP A 175 29.94 18.50 -10.51
C ASP A 175 29.22 19.34 -11.58
N LEU A 176 27.88 19.20 -11.68
CA LEU A 176 27.06 19.99 -12.60
C LEU A 176 27.02 21.46 -12.19
N GLU A 177 26.82 21.72 -10.90
CA GLU A 177 26.82 23.06 -10.30
C GLU A 177 28.18 23.74 -10.42
N THR A 178 29.26 23.02 -10.13
CA THR A 178 30.64 23.52 -10.24
C THR A 178 31.16 23.59 -11.68
N GLY A 179 30.43 22.99 -12.64
CA GLY A 179 30.75 23.04 -14.07
C GLY A 179 31.81 22.05 -14.53
N ILE A 180 32.10 21.04 -13.72
CA ILE A 180 33.12 20.00 -13.97
C ILE A 180 32.47 18.72 -14.53
N ALA A 181 31.13 18.59 -14.47
CA ALA A 181 30.42 17.42 -14.97
C ALA A 181 30.70 17.12 -16.45
N THR A 182 30.95 15.84 -16.74
CA THR A 182 31.20 15.36 -18.10
C THR A 182 29.95 14.73 -18.72
N PRO A 183 29.76 14.81 -20.06
CA PRO A 183 28.66 14.15 -20.77
C PRO A 183 28.54 12.65 -20.45
N HIS A 184 29.66 11.97 -20.26
CA HIS A 184 29.70 10.55 -19.95
C HIS A 184 29.16 10.22 -18.55
N GLN A 185 29.47 11.05 -17.53
CA GLN A 185 28.90 10.89 -16.19
C GLN A 185 27.38 11.12 -16.24
N MET A 186 26.92 12.17 -16.93
CA MET A 186 25.49 12.47 -17.09
C MET A 186 24.74 11.31 -17.77
N LEU A 187 25.31 10.74 -18.83
CA LEU A 187 24.73 9.60 -19.54
C LEU A 187 24.57 8.37 -18.64
N LYS A 188 25.55 8.11 -17.76
CA LYS A 188 25.49 7.00 -16.78
C LYS A 188 24.37 7.25 -15.78
N THR A 189 24.28 8.45 -15.22
CA THR A 189 23.23 8.80 -14.25
C THR A 189 21.83 8.69 -14.88
N LEU A 190 21.61 9.26 -16.07
CA LEU A 190 20.34 9.13 -16.80
C LEU A 190 19.98 7.67 -17.11
N THR A 191 20.98 6.84 -17.37
CA THR A 191 20.75 5.40 -17.60
C THR A 191 20.34 4.70 -16.32
N GLN A 192 20.93 5.03 -15.17
CA GLN A 192 20.53 4.50 -13.86
C GLN A 192 19.11 4.93 -13.50
N ILE A 193 18.79 6.21 -13.63
CA ILE A 193 17.45 6.76 -13.38
C ILE A 193 16.40 6.08 -14.25
N ARG A 194 16.66 5.94 -15.56
CA ARG A 194 15.76 5.22 -16.48
C ARG A 194 15.49 3.79 -16.03
N SER A 195 16.51 3.09 -15.54
CA SER A 195 16.36 1.72 -15.02
C SER A 195 15.56 1.69 -13.72
N ALA A 196 15.77 2.66 -12.83
CA ALA A 196 15.02 2.80 -11.60
C ALA A 196 13.53 3.07 -11.86
N TYR A 197 13.18 3.96 -12.79
CA TYR A 197 11.80 4.16 -13.27
C TYR A 197 11.18 2.86 -13.77
N GLY A 198 11.89 2.13 -14.65
CA GLY A 198 11.38 0.86 -15.19
C GLY A 198 11.10 -0.19 -14.11
N SER A 199 11.91 -0.24 -13.04
CA SER A 199 11.68 -1.15 -11.93
C SER A 199 10.51 -0.71 -11.04
N ILE A 200 10.43 0.57 -10.68
CA ILE A 200 9.39 1.10 -9.80
C ILE A 200 8.04 1.05 -10.51
N ASP A 201 7.94 1.53 -11.75
CA ASP A 201 6.71 1.51 -12.51
C ASP A 201 6.25 0.07 -12.79
N GLY A 202 7.18 -0.86 -13.03
CA GLY A 202 6.86 -2.28 -13.17
C GLY A 202 6.21 -2.87 -11.92
N ASN A 203 6.75 -2.55 -10.73
CA ASN A 203 6.19 -2.97 -9.45
C ASN A 203 4.81 -2.32 -9.20
N LEU A 204 4.67 -1.03 -9.50
CA LEU A 204 3.42 -0.29 -9.34
C LEU A 204 2.32 -0.79 -10.30
N GLN A 205 2.66 -1.14 -11.54
CA GLN A 205 1.73 -1.77 -12.48
C GLN A 205 1.31 -3.16 -12.00
N GLY A 206 2.24 -3.92 -11.40
CA GLY A 206 1.93 -5.19 -10.75
C GLY A 206 0.93 -5.03 -9.61
N LEU A 207 1.15 -4.03 -8.74
CA LEU A 207 0.24 -3.68 -7.65
C LEU A 207 -1.14 -3.31 -8.17
N LEU A 208 -1.22 -2.43 -9.17
CA LEU A 208 -2.49 -1.95 -9.72
C LEU A 208 -3.39 -3.09 -10.21
N LYS A 209 -2.82 -4.15 -10.78
CA LYS A 209 -3.58 -5.35 -11.19
C LYS A 209 -4.21 -6.12 -10.04
N SER A 210 -3.68 -5.97 -8.82
CA SER A 210 -4.19 -6.62 -7.62
C SER A 210 -5.17 -5.76 -6.82
N LEU A 211 -5.30 -4.48 -7.16
CA LEU A 211 -6.23 -3.55 -6.53
C LEU A 211 -7.60 -3.56 -7.22
N PRO A 212 -8.67 -3.15 -6.51
CA PRO A 212 -9.95 -2.91 -7.15
C PRO A 212 -9.84 -1.82 -8.23
N ASN A 213 -10.57 -1.99 -9.33
CA ASN A 213 -10.77 -0.95 -10.35
C ASN A 213 -11.66 0.19 -9.82
#